data_AF-X7E6M5-F1
#
_entry.id   AF-X7E6M5-F1
#
_cell.length_a   1.000
_cell.length_b   1.000
_cell.length_c   1.000
_cell.angle_alpha   90.00
_cell.angle_beta   90.00
_cell.angle_gamma   90.00
#
_symmetry.space_group_name_H-M   'P 1'
#
loop_
_entity.id
_entity.type
_entity.pdbx_description
1 polymer ?
#
loop_
_entity_poly.entity_id
_entity_poly.type
_entity_poly.pdbx_seq_one_letter_code
_entity_poly.pdbx_strand_id
1 'polypeptide(L)'
;MGTQKSETLPDVTYWLLLEIMKVNPMVDINVMYKGSLELDFLYQVLAAKADMHWRKMYGVQLDSTIMNNAFFRAMTMVHNRNIEFERSRNSSETEWVKTLLKC
;
A
#
# COMPACT_ATOMS: atom_id res chain seq x y z
N MET A 1 30.05 -6.02 -4.17
CA MET A 1 28.90 -5.16 -4.56
C MET A 1 27.65 -6.03 -4.62
N GLY A 2 26.96 -6.28 -3.49
CA GLY A 2 25.91 -7.31 -3.43
C GLY A 2 24.77 -7.06 -2.42
N THR A 3 24.65 -5.87 -1.86
CA THR A 3 23.71 -5.58 -0.75
C THR A 3 22.45 -4.80 -1.14
N GLN A 4 22.40 -4.17 -2.33
CA GLN A 4 21.30 -3.23 -2.65
C GLN A 4 19.93 -3.89 -2.91
N LYS A 5 19.86 -5.15 -3.37
CA LYS A 5 18.58 -5.79 -3.76
C LYS A 5 17.64 -6.08 -2.58
N SER A 6 18.19 -6.28 -1.38
CA SER A 6 17.40 -6.64 -0.19
C SER A 6 16.68 -5.44 0.42
N GLU A 7 17.29 -4.26 0.35
CA GLU A 7 16.76 -3.04 0.98
C GLU A 7 15.68 -2.37 0.10
N THR A 8 15.72 -2.56 -1.22
CA THR A 8 14.79 -1.88 -2.13
C THR A 8 13.35 -2.37 -2.00
N LEU A 9 13.11 -3.65 -1.72
CA LEU A 9 11.75 -4.20 -1.72
C LEU A 9 10.89 -3.68 -0.55
N PRO A 10 11.36 -3.72 0.73
CA PRO A 10 10.61 -3.11 1.83
C PRO A 10 10.35 -1.62 1.63
N ASP A 11 11.34 -0.87 1.16
CA ASP A 11 11.23 0.58 0.95
C ASP A 11 10.20 0.92 -0.14
N VAL A 12 10.25 0.23 -1.27
CA VAL A 12 9.26 0.38 -2.35
C VAL A 12 7.87 0.00 -1.85
N THR A 13 7.75 -1.08 -1.07
CA THR A 13 6.47 -1.51 -0.48
C THR A 13 5.89 -0.41 0.41
N TYR A 14 6.70 0.16 1.30
CA TYR A 14 6.25 1.19 2.23
C TYR A 14 5.86 2.48 1.51
N TRP A 15 6.65 2.90 0.52
CA TRP A 15 6.32 4.09 -0.26
C TRP A 15 5.02 3.92 -1.05
N LEU A 16 4.82 2.76 -1.69
CA LEU A 16 3.58 2.45 -2.40
C LEU A 16 2.38 2.46 -1.46
N LEU A 17 2.53 1.89 -0.26
CA LEU A 17 1.51 1.92 0.78
C LEU A 17 1.09 3.36 1.10
N LEU A 18 2.06 4.27 1.31
CA LEU A 18 1.77 5.67 1.56
C LEU A 18 1.07 6.35 0.38
N GLU A 19 1.50 6.09 -0.85
CA GLU A 19 0.85 6.64 -2.04
C GLU A 19 -0.59 6.17 -2.21
N ILE A 20 -0.87 4.88 -1.96
CA ILE A 20 -2.23 4.33 -2.00
C ILE A 20 -3.10 4.98 -0.91
N MET A 21 -2.56 5.17 0.30
CA MET A 21 -3.28 5.77 1.41
C MET A 21 -3.58 7.27 1.25
N LYS A 22 -2.85 7.99 0.37
CA LYS A 22 -3.12 9.41 0.08
C LYS A 22 -4.39 9.62 -0.75
N VAL A 23 -4.87 8.60 -1.46
CA VAL A 23 -6.05 8.71 -2.32
C VAL A 23 -7.32 8.62 -1.47
N ASN A 24 -8.15 9.66 -1.55
CA ASN A 24 -9.47 9.75 -0.92
C ASN A 24 -10.50 10.08 -2.03
N PRO A 25 -11.58 9.30 -2.26
CA PRO A 25 -12.09 8.19 -1.46
C PRO A 25 -11.14 7.00 -1.41
N MET A 26 -11.16 6.32 -0.26
CA MET A 26 -10.43 5.09 -0.07
C MET A 26 -10.89 4.11 -1.15
N VAL A 27 -9.96 3.75 -2.03
CA VAL A 27 -10.19 2.73 -3.06
C VAL A 27 -10.81 1.50 -2.37
N ASP A 28 -11.94 1.00 -2.89
CA ASP A 28 -12.51 -0.24 -2.38
C ASP A 28 -11.63 -1.40 -2.83
N ILE A 29 -10.60 -1.66 -2.04
CA ILE A 29 -9.64 -2.73 -2.28
C ILE A 29 -10.32 -4.10 -2.25
N ASN A 30 -11.46 -4.25 -1.56
CA ASN A 30 -12.19 -5.52 -1.53
C ASN A 30 -12.81 -5.83 -2.90
N VAL A 31 -13.19 -4.79 -3.65
CA VAL A 31 -13.64 -4.91 -5.04
C VAL A 31 -12.45 -5.07 -5.98
N MET A 32 -11.38 -4.30 -5.78
CA MET A 32 -10.21 -4.35 -6.67
C MET A 32 -9.43 -5.66 -6.61
N TYR A 33 -9.35 -6.30 -5.43
CA TYR A 33 -8.62 -7.56 -5.23
C TYR A 33 -9.21 -8.74 -6.03
N LYS A 34 -10.42 -8.60 -6.58
CA LYS A 34 -11.07 -9.62 -7.42
C LYS A 34 -10.61 -9.63 -8.89
N GLY A 35 -9.54 -8.91 -9.22
CA GLY A 35 -9.02 -8.85 -10.60
C GLY A 35 -9.78 -7.83 -11.46
N SER A 36 -10.03 -6.65 -10.91
CA SER A 36 -10.71 -5.56 -11.61
C SER A 36 -9.74 -4.81 -12.55
N LEU A 37 -10.23 -4.28 -13.66
CA LEU A 37 -9.46 -3.43 -14.58
C LEU A 37 -8.82 -2.22 -13.86
N GLU A 38 -9.49 -1.73 -12.82
CA GLU A 38 -9.05 -0.63 -11.99
C GLU A 38 -7.77 -0.96 -11.19
N LEU A 39 -7.56 -2.24 -10.85
CA LEU A 39 -6.33 -2.69 -10.18
C LEU A 39 -5.14 -2.63 -11.14
N ASP A 40 -5.34 -3.01 -12.40
CA ASP A 40 -4.32 -2.95 -13.43
C ASP A 40 -3.93 -1.49 -13.75
N PHE A 41 -4.93 -0.59 -13.83
CA PHE A 41 -4.67 0.84 -13.97
C PHE A 41 -3.91 1.41 -12.77
N LEU A 42 -4.32 1.06 -11.55
CA LEU A 42 -3.64 1.49 -10.33
C LEU A 42 -2.19 1.00 -10.32
N TYR A 43 -1.96 -0.27 -10.68
CA TYR A 43 -0.63 -0.84 -10.81
C TYR A 43 0.22 -0.06 -11.80
N GLN A 44 -0.27 0.19 -13.01
CA GLN A 44 0.48 0.92 -14.05
C GLN A 44 0.86 2.33 -13.61
N VAL A 45 -0.09 3.07 -13.02
CA VAL A 45 0.15 4.44 -12.55
C VAL A 45 1.18 4.46 -11.43
N LEU A 46 1.04 3.59 -10.43
CA LEU A 46 1.95 3.56 -9.29
C LEU A 46 3.33 3.03 -9.68
N ALA A 47 3.42 2.04 -10.57
CA ALA A 47 4.68 1.53 -11.08
C ALA A 47 5.47 2.62 -11.81
N ALA A 48 4.81 3.40 -12.68
CA ALA A 48 5.44 4.52 -13.37
C ALA A 48 5.93 5.60 -12.40
N LYS A 49 5.11 5.97 -11.40
CA LYS A 49 5.51 6.96 -10.38
C LYS A 49 6.68 6.48 -9.53
N ALA A 50 6.66 5.21 -9.10
CA ALA A 50 7.71 4.63 -8.28
C ALA A 50 9.02 4.52 -9.07
N ASP A 51 9.01 4.03 -10.31
CA ASP A 51 10.24 3.99 -11.14
C ASP A 51 10.81 5.40 -11.34
N MET A 52 9.96 6.40 -11.62
CA MET A 52 10.39 7.79 -11.71
C MET A 52 10.98 8.33 -10.39
N HIS A 53 10.34 8.03 -9.25
CA HIS A 53 10.81 8.46 -7.93
C HIS A 53 12.18 7.86 -7.62
N TRP A 54 12.36 6.54 -7.80
CA TRP A 54 13.61 5.86 -7.49
C TRP A 54 14.76 6.28 -8.41
N ARG A 55 14.47 6.47 -9.69
CA ARG A 55 15.48 7.01 -10.63
C ARG A 55 15.91 8.41 -10.23
N LYS A 56 14.96 9.28 -9.90
CA LYS A 56 15.25 10.69 -9.58
C LYS A 56 15.97 10.86 -8.24
N MET A 57 15.56 10.12 -7.22
CA MET A 57 16.07 10.31 -5.85
C MET A 57 17.32 9.47 -5.57
N TYR A 58 17.43 8.29 -6.16
CA TYR A 58 18.45 7.31 -5.80
C TYR A 58 19.28 6.83 -7.00
N GLY A 59 18.95 7.23 -8.23
CA GLY A 59 19.62 6.75 -9.44
C GLY A 59 19.38 5.26 -9.71
N VAL A 60 18.33 4.68 -9.10
CA VAL A 60 18.01 3.25 -9.19
C VAL A 60 16.84 3.04 -10.14
N GLN A 61 16.99 2.13 -11.08
CA GLN A 61 15.87 1.61 -11.87
C GLN A 61 15.26 0.44 -11.13
N LEU A 62 13.93 0.46 -10.95
CA LEU A 62 13.23 -0.62 -10.27
C LEU A 62 13.00 -1.79 -11.24
N ASP A 63 13.31 -2.99 -10.77
CA ASP A 63 13.00 -4.22 -11.51
C ASP A 63 11.49 -4.51 -11.44
N SER A 64 10.94 -5.07 -12.52
CA SER A 64 9.51 -5.41 -12.59
C SER A 64 9.08 -6.42 -11.52
N THR A 65 9.98 -7.33 -11.11
CA THR A 65 9.72 -8.29 -10.04
C THR A 65 9.62 -7.59 -8.69
N ILE A 66 10.51 -6.62 -8.42
CA ILE A 66 10.47 -5.83 -7.18
C ILE A 66 9.18 -5.02 -7.14
N MET A 67 8.83 -4.35 -8.25
CA MET A 67 7.62 -3.55 -8.35
C MET A 67 6.35 -4.36 -8.10
N ASN A 68 6.20 -5.49 -8.79
CA ASN A 68 5.05 -6.39 -8.63
C ASN A 68 4.91 -6.86 -7.18
N ASN A 69 5.99 -7.38 -6.60
CA ASN A 69 5.97 -7.86 -5.22
C ASN A 69 5.64 -6.74 -4.23
N ALA A 70 6.25 -5.56 -4.39
CA ALA A 70 6.01 -4.41 -3.53
C ALA A 70 4.55 -3.95 -3.61
N PHE A 71 4.00 -3.87 -4.81
CA PHE A 71 2.62 -3.47 -5.05
C PHE A 71 1.62 -4.42 -4.37
N PHE A 72 1.73 -5.74 -4.61
CA PHE A 72 0.80 -6.68 -4.00
C PHE A 72 0.95 -6.75 -2.47
N ARG A 73 2.16 -6.58 -1.94
CA ARG A 73 2.37 -6.44 -0.48
C ARG A 73 1.68 -5.20 0.07
N ALA A 74 1.86 -4.05 -0.57
CA ALA A 74 1.20 -2.80 -0.17
C ALA A 74 -0.33 -2.93 -0.20
N MET A 75 -0.88 -3.49 -1.28
CA MET A 75 -2.33 -3.75 -1.40
C MET A 75 -2.85 -4.67 -0.29
N THR A 76 -2.12 -5.74 0.02
CA THR A 76 -2.46 -6.66 1.12
C THR A 76 -2.45 -5.96 2.47
N MET A 77 -1.47 -5.09 2.72
CA MET A 77 -1.38 -4.31 3.95
C MET A 77 -2.57 -3.36 4.10
N VAL A 78 -2.98 -2.67 3.04
CA VAL A 78 -4.17 -1.79 3.10
C VAL A 78 -5.45 -2.62 3.29
N HIS A 79 -5.60 -3.74 2.58
CA HIS A 79 -6.74 -4.64 2.74
C HIS A 79 -6.89 -5.15 4.18
N ASN A 80 -5.80 -5.67 4.77
CA ASN A 80 -5.79 -6.14 6.14
C ASN A 80 -6.08 -5.01 7.13
N ARG A 81 -5.51 -3.81 6.91
CA ARG A 81 -5.81 -2.63 7.73
C ARG A 81 -7.30 -2.29 7.68
N ASN A 82 -7.93 -2.37 6.51
CA ASN A 82 -9.36 -2.04 6.36
C ASN A 82 -10.23 -3.07 7.08
N ILE A 83 -9.93 -4.36 6.94
CA ILE A 83 -10.61 -5.44 7.68
C ILE A 83 -10.47 -5.22 9.19
N GLU A 84 -9.27 -4.95 9.69
CA GLU A 84 -9.05 -4.72 11.13
C GLU A 84 -9.72 -3.42 11.60
N PHE A 85 -9.78 -2.39 10.77
CA PHE A 85 -10.52 -1.17 11.05
C PHE A 85 -12.04 -1.43 11.17
N GLU A 86 -12.61 -2.21 10.25
CA GLU A 86 -14.03 -2.60 10.30
C GLU A 86 -14.33 -3.48 11.52
N ARG A 87 -13.46 -4.47 11.81
CA ARG A 87 -13.59 -5.35 12.98
C ARG A 87 -13.51 -4.57 14.29
N SER A 88 -12.51 -3.70 14.44
CA SER A 88 -12.30 -2.94 15.67
C SER A 88 -13.46 -2.00 15.99
N ARG A 89 -14.06 -1.33 15.00
CA ARG A 89 -15.21 -0.43 15.25
C ARG A 89 -16.48 -1.16 15.69
N ASN A 90 -16.63 -2.42 15.29
CA ASN A 90 -17.76 -3.28 15.63
C ASN A 90 -17.50 -4.17 16.86
N SER A 91 -16.32 -4.08 17.49
CA SER A 91 -16.02 -4.84 18.71
C SER A 91 -16.42 -4.06 19.96
N SER A 92 -17.04 -4.76 20.92
CA SER A 92 -17.32 -4.24 22.27
C SER A 92 -16.04 -3.95 23.07
N GLU A 93 -14.91 -4.53 22.66
CA GLU A 93 -13.62 -4.37 23.33
C GLU A 93 -12.95 -3.01 23.07
N THR A 94 -13.40 -2.24 22.07
CA THR A 94 -12.84 -0.89 21.76
C THR A 94 -13.74 0.27 22.21
N GLU A 95 -14.85 -0.01 22.90
CA GLU A 95 -15.80 1.00 23.40
C GLU A 95 -15.11 2.04 24.32
N TRP A 96 -14.11 1.60 25.08
CA TRP A 96 -13.33 2.46 25.98
C TRP A 96 -12.50 3.50 25.22
N VAL A 97 -11.98 3.18 24.03
CA VAL A 97 -11.23 4.12 23.17
C VAL A 97 -12.16 5.22 22.64
N LYS A 98 -13.38 4.85 22.23
CA LYS A 98 -14.41 5.82 21.82
C LYS A 98 -14.78 6.78 22.95
N THR A 99 -14.68 6.32 24.20
CA THR A 99 -14.94 7.13 25.40
C THR A 99 -13.78 8.08 25.69
N LEU A 100 -12.53 7.64 25.50
CA LEU A 100 -11.33 8.49 25.64
C LEU A 100 -11.21 9.61 24.61
N LEU A 101 -11.69 9.38 23.38
CA LEU A 101 -11.62 10.35 22.29
C LEU A 101 -12.80 11.33 22.26
N LYS A 102 -13.80 11.15 23.13
CA LYS A 102 -14.84 12.15 23.41
C LYS A 102 -14.34 13.10 24.49
N CYS A 103 -13.39 13.95 24.14
CA CYS A 103 -13.21 15.25 24.78
C CYS A 103 -13.90 16.30 23.93
#